data_AF-A0A497JV75-F1
#
_entry.id   AF-A0A497JV75-F1
#
_cell.length_a   1.000
_cell.length_b   1.000
_cell.length_c   1.000
_cell.angle_alpha   90.00
_cell.angle_beta   90.00
_cell.angle_gamma   90.00
#
_symmetry.space_group_name_H-M   'P 1'
#
loop_
_entity.id
_entity.type
_entity.pdbx_description
1 polymer ?
#
loop_
_entity_poly.entity_id
_entity_poly.type
_entity_poly.pdbx_seq_one_letter_code
_entity_poly.pdbx_strand_id
1 'polypeptide(L)'
;MRITKVIDDLLDSLRKERESLEHILLSGKISHGTYNLLNEKIEKAMSAASDLRKALEDEEEFWKRTLHDGARLFETILIEFRHRLLLGDMNEDEYKRSAEILSDGISSIKKQIEWNGEEREETIIMTSQQIRERYANKLADVKGGDETSNEAVKTTSTTGESREGEIHCMNPWKPECRNTDIEVSIYYNGRMIPICRKCWSEIANKDIEWSSI
;
A
#
# COMPACT_ATOMS: atom_id res chain seq x y z
N MET A 1 5.17 17.24 -8.06
CA MET A 1 5.24 17.23 -6.58
C MET A 1 4.46 18.42 -5.99
N ARG A 2 3.15 18.27 -5.71
CA ARG A 2 2.30 19.39 -5.24
C ARG A 2 2.53 19.77 -3.77
N ILE A 3 2.93 18.79 -2.94
CA ILE A 3 3.00 18.98 -1.48
C ILE A 3 4.18 19.87 -1.08
N THR A 4 5.37 19.66 -1.66
CA THR A 4 6.53 20.55 -1.44
C THR A 4 6.26 21.96 -1.93
N LYS A 5 5.58 22.11 -3.07
CA LYS A 5 5.15 23.42 -3.57
C LYS A 5 4.23 24.15 -2.59
N VAL A 6 3.29 23.46 -1.95
CA VAL A 6 2.42 24.04 -0.92
C VAL A 6 3.22 24.50 0.29
N ILE A 7 4.25 23.76 0.69
CA ILE A 7 5.13 24.15 1.81
C ILE A 7 6.02 25.35 1.41
N ASP A 8 6.50 25.39 0.17
CA ASP A 8 7.24 26.53 -0.37
C ASP A 8 6.36 27.80 -0.40
N ASP A 9 5.11 27.68 -0.85
CA ASP A 9 4.14 28.78 -0.85
C ASP A 9 3.84 29.27 0.59
N LEU A 10 3.76 28.35 1.56
CA LEU A 10 3.60 28.68 2.99
C LEU A 10 4.81 29.41 3.55
N LEU A 11 6.03 28.93 3.27
CA LEU A 11 7.28 29.59 3.68
C LEU A 11 7.37 31.01 3.10
N ASP A 12 6.98 31.19 1.84
CA ASP A 12 6.91 32.48 1.18
C ASP A 12 5.88 33.43 1.83
N SER A 13 4.71 32.91 2.19
CA SER A 13 3.69 33.67 2.91
C SER A 13 4.19 34.13 4.28
N LEU A 14 4.78 33.23 5.06
CA LEU A 14 5.32 33.54 6.39
C LEU A 14 6.45 34.58 6.33
N ARG A 15 7.30 34.49 5.30
CA ARG A 15 8.35 35.48 5.04
C ARG A 15 7.77 36.88 4.77
N LYS A 16 6.76 36.98 3.91
CA LYS A 16 6.06 38.25 3.63
C LYS A 16 5.35 38.81 4.86
N GLU A 17 4.77 37.94 5.69
CA GLU A 17 4.14 38.34 6.96
C GLU A 17 5.18 38.94 7.93
N ARG A 18 6.36 38.33 8.04
CA ARG A 18 7.47 38.86 8.84
C ARG A 18 7.93 40.24 8.37
N GLU A 19 8.13 40.40 7.06
CA GLU A 19 8.51 41.69 6.46
C GLU A 19 7.45 42.76 6.73
N SER A 20 6.16 42.39 6.62
CA SER A 20 5.05 43.28 6.94
C SER A 20 5.06 43.69 8.42
N LEU A 21 5.31 42.74 9.32
CA LEU A 21 5.41 42.99 10.76
C LEU A 21 6.56 43.93 11.10
N GLU A 22 7.70 43.82 10.42
CA GLU A 22 8.85 44.71 10.54
C GLU A 22 8.51 46.15 10.11
N HIS A 23 7.81 46.31 8.99
CA HIS A 23 7.32 47.62 8.56
C HIS A 23 6.35 48.25 9.58
N ILE A 24 5.48 47.45 10.20
CA ILE A 24 4.54 47.94 11.23
C ILE A 24 5.31 48.40 12.48
N LEU A 25 6.37 47.68 12.89
CA LEU A 25 7.27 48.10 13.97
C LEU A 25 7.96 49.44 13.64
N LEU A 26 8.57 49.55 12.46
CA LEU A 26 9.25 50.77 12.00
C LEU A 26 8.30 51.97 11.92
N SER A 27 7.02 51.73 11.59
CA SER A 27 5.99 52.78 11.58
C SER A 27 5.52 53.21 12.98
N GLY A 28 6.02 52.58 14.05
CA GLY A 28 5.68 52.90 15.44
C GLY A 28 4.28 52.45 15.88
N LYS A 29 3.57 51.67 15.05
CA LYS A 29 2.20 51.22 15.32
C LYS A 29 2.12 50.08 16.35
N ILE A 30 3.22 49.36 16.57
CA ILE A 30 3.33 48.28 17.57
C ILE A 30 4.55 48.51 18.46
N SER A 31 4.49 47.98 19.68
CA SER A 31 5.64 47.96 20.58
C SER A 31 6.65 46.87 20.18
N HIS A 32 7.91 47.06 20.57
CA HIS A 32 8.95 46.02 20.42
C HIS A 32 8.58 44.70 21.12
N GLY A 33 7.89 44.75 22.27
CA GLY A 33 7.44 43.54 22.97
C GLY A 33 6.40 42.74 22.17
N THR A 34 5.45 43.44 21.55
CA THR A 34 4.45 42.82 20.65
C THR A 34 5.11 42.24 19.41
N TYR A 35 6.06 42.96 18.81
CA TYR A 35 6.83 42.49 17.67
C TYR A 35 7.59 41.19 18.01
N ASN A 36 8.35 41.18 19.10
CA ASN A 36 9.16 40.03 19.49
C ASN A 36 8.31 38.76 19.66
N LEU A 37 7.13 38.88 20.30
CA LEU A 37 6.22 37.75 20.51
C LEU A 37 5.69 37.19 19.18
N LEU A 38 5.29 38.05 18.25
CA LEU A 38 4.79 37.61 16.94
C LEU A 38 5.92 37.06 16.07
N ASN A 39 7.07 37.72 16.04
CA ASN A 39 8.23 37.28 15.29
C ASN A 39 8.71 35.90 15.77
N GLU A 40 8.76 35.66 17.08
CA GLU A 40 9.10 34.34 17.62
C GLU A 40 8.12 33.25 17.15
N LYS A 41 6.83 33.55 17.07
CA LYS A 41 5.83 32.61 16.52
C LYS A 41 6.03 32.34 15.04
N ILE A 42 6.32 33.38 14.25
CA ILE A 42 6.58 33.26 12.82
C ILE A 42 7.85 32.42 12.59
N GLU A 43 8.93 32.69 13.33
CA GLU A 43 10.18 31.92 13.23
C GLU A 43 9.98 30.45 13.61
N LYS A 44 9.20 30.16 14.67
CA LYS A 44 8.81 28.77 15.02
C LYS A 44 7.98 28.09 13.93
N ALA A 45 7.06 28.82 13.31
CA ALA A 45 6.25 28.29 12.21
C ALA A 45 7.11 28.02 10.96
N MET A 46 8.05 28.91 10.65
CA MET A 46 9.00 28.74 9.56
C MET A 46 9.94 27.55 9.80
N SER A 47 10.46 27.39 11.02
CA SER A 47 11.30 26.23 11.34
C SER A 47 10.52 24.93 11.21
N ALA A 48 9.31 24.86 11.75
CA ALA A 48 8.46 23.68 11.63
C ALA A 48 8.10 23.34 10.16
N ALA A 49 7.79 24.35 9.35
CA ALA A 49 7.52 24.17 7.92
C ALA A 49 8.76 23.67 7.16
N SER A 50 9.95 24.21 7.48
CA SER A 50 11.22 23.76 6.91
C SER A 50 11.56 22.31 7.31
N ASP A 51 11.35 21.96 8.57
CA ASP A 51 11.59 20.60 9.07
C ASP A 51 10.66 19.59 8.40
N LEU A 52 9.37 19.94 8.25
CA LEU A 52 8.39 19.12 7.54
C LEU A 52 8.76 18.92 6.08
N ARG A 53 9.21 19.98 5.40
CA ARG A 53 9.69 19.88 4.01
C ARG A 53 10.81 18.85 3.90
N LYS A 54 11.82 18.97 4.77
CA LYS A 54 12.97 18.07 4.76
C LYS A 54 12.54 16.63 5.03
N ALA A 55 11.67 16.41 6.01
CA ALA A 55 11.15 15.08 6.32
C ALA A 55 10.44 14.43 5.11
N LEU A 56 9.65 15.22 4.36
CA LEU A 56 8.97 14.73 3.15
C LEU A 56 9.95 14.41 2.00
N GLU A 57 11.01 15.21 1.84
CA GLU A 57 12.08 14.93 0.86
C GLU A 57 12.83 13.64 1.23
N ASP A 58 13.16 13.45 2.52
CA ASP A 58 13.80 12.25 3.03
C ASP A 58 12.90 11.00 2.86
N GLU A 59 11.60 11.12 3.15
CA GLU A 59 10.61 10.06 2.92
C GLU A 59 10.47 9.70 1.44
N GLU A 60 10.42 10.70 0.55
CA GLU A 60 10.35 10.47 -0.89
C GLU A 60 11.57 9.67 -1.37
N GLU A 61 12.76 10.06 -0.94
CA GLU A 61 13.99 9.34 -1.29
C GLU A 61 13.97 7.91 -0.74
N PHE A 62 13.51 7.72 0.50
CA PHE A 62 13.34 6.41 1.10
C PHE A 62 12.40 5.51 0.29
N TRP A 63 11.23 6.02 -0.11
CA TRP A 63 10.28 5.26 -0.91
C TRP A 63 10.81 4.94 -2.30
N LYS A 64 11.51 5.87 -2.97
CA LYS A 64 12.16 5.61 -4.26
C LYS A 64 13.16 4.46 -4.16
N ARG A 65 14.00 4.44 -3.12
CA ARG A 65 14.96 3.36 -2.87
C ARG A 65 14.23 2.03 -2.60
N THR A 66 13.22 2.04 -1.74
CA THR A 66 12.43 0.85 -1.39
C THR A 66 11.73 0.24 -2.60
N LEU A 67 11.10 1.07 -3.42
CA LEU A 67 10.45 0.64 -4.66
C LEU A 67 11.46 0.06 -5.65
N HIS A 68 12.62 0.71 -5.81
CA HIS A 68 13.69 0.21 -6.66
C HIS A 68 14.20 -1.17 -6.19
N ASP A 69 14.42 -1.36 -4.89
CA ASP A 69 14.82 -2.65 -4.31
C ASP A 69 13.75 -3.73 -4.52
N GLY A 70 12.47 -3.37 -4.40
CA GLY A 70 11.35 -4.25 -4.72
C GLY A 70 11.33 -4.69 -6.19
N ALA A 71 11.57 -3.76 -7.13
CA ALA A 71 11.69 -4.10 -8.56
C ALA A 71 12.84 -5.08 -8.82
N ARG A 72 14.00 -4.84 -8.20
CA ARG A 72 15.17 -5.72 -8.31
C ARG A 72 14.90 -7.12 -7.74
N LEU A 73 14.14 -7.22 -6.65
CA LEU A 73 13.72 -8.50 -6.10
C LEU A 73 12.86 -9.28 -7.10
N PHE A 74 11.87 -8.63 -7.73
CA PHE A 74 11.05 -9.27 -8.75
C PHE A 74 11.86 -9.70 -9.98
N GLU A 75 12.81 -8.88 -10.43
CA GLU A 75 13.74 -9.26 -11.51
C GLU A 75 14.58 -10.49 -11.14
N THR A 76 15.05 -10.57 -9.89
CA THR A 76 15.80 -11.72 -9.38
C THR A 76 14.94 -12.98 -9.37
N ILE A 77 13.68 -12.87 -8.91
CA ILE A 77 12.74 -14.00 -8.90
C ILE A 77 12.43 -14.48 -10.32
N LEU A 78 12.25 -13.55 -11.28
CA LEU A 78 12.05 -13.91 -12.69
C LEU A 78 13.22 -14.70 -13.26
N ILE A 79 14.47 -14.33 -12.93
CA ILE A 79 15.66 -15.05 -13.36
C ILE A 79 15.68 -16.46 -12.75
N GLU A 80 15.40 -16.59 -11.46
CA GLU A 80 15.32 -17.88 -10.77
C GLU A 80 14.23 -18.79 -11.37
N PHE A 81 13.07 -18.22 -11.67
CA PHE A 81 11.97 -18.94 -12.33
C PHE A 81 12.38 -19.39 -13.73
N ARG A 82 13.06 -18.55 -14.49
CA ARG A 82 13.58 -18.93 -15.81
C ARG A 82 14.59 -20.09 -15.70
N HIS A 83 15.44 -20.08 -14.69
CA HIS A 83 16.39 -21.15 -14.41
C HIS A 83 15.69 -22.47 -14.07
N ARG A 84 14.68 -22.46 -13.18
CA ARG A 84 13.87 -23.66 -12.85
C ARG A 84 13.15 -24.24 -14.06
N LEU A 85 12.61 -23.39 -14.93
CA LEU A 85 12.00 -23.84 -16.19
C LEU A 85 13.02 -24.58 -17.06
N LEU A 86 14.27 -24.11 -17.14
CA LEU A 86 15.34 -24.77 -17.91
C LEU A 86 15.78 -26.10 -17.28
N LEU A 87 15.73 -26.22 -15.95
CA LEU A 87 16.03 -27.46 -15.23
C LEU A 87 14.88 -28.49 -15.33
N GLY A 88 13.69 -28.06 -15.75
CA GLY A 88 12.49 -28.90 -15.74
C GLY A 88 11.80 -28.98 -14.37
N ASP A 89 12.26 -28.19 -13.39
CA ASP A 89 11.68 -28.10 -12.04
C ASP A 89 10.39 -27.27 -12.00
N MET A 90 10.02 -26.67 -13.14
CA MET A 90 8.82 -25.86 -13.29
C MET A 90 8.28 -25.98 -14.72
N ASN A 91 6.97 -26.00 -14.88
CA ASN A 91 6.35 -26.08 -16.20
C ASN A 91 6.18 -24.69 -16.86
N GLU A 92 5.95 -24.70 -18.17
CA GLU A 92 5.89 -23.47 -18.98
C GLU A 92 4.65 -22.63 -18.67
N ASP A 93 3.53 -23.26 -18.34
CA ASP A 93 2.29 -22.56 -17.95
C ASP A 93 2.41 -21.85 -16.60
N GLU A 94 3.05 -22.49 -15.62
CA GLU A 94 3.40 -21.91 -14.33
C GLU A 94 4.37 -20.76 -14.48
N TYR A 95 5.45 -20.96 -15.26
CA TYR A 95 6.40 -19.89 -15.58
C TYR A 95 5.68 -18.68 -16.17
N LYS A 96 4.83 -18.91 -17.18
CA LYS A 96 4.13 -17.83 -17.89
C LYS A 96 3.21 -17.04 -16.97
N ARG A 97 2.36 -17.73 -16.18
CA ARG A 97 1.47 -17.06 -15.21
C ARG A 97 2.26 -16.24 -14.19
N SER A 98 3.32 -16.81 -13.62
CA SER A 98 4.15 -16.11 -12.64
C SER A 98 4.93 -14.94 -13.25
N ALA A 99 5.43 -15.10 -14.47
CA ALA A 99 6.18 -14.07 -15.17
C ALA A 99 5.31 -12.88 -15.54
N GLU A 100 4.06 -13.11 -15.97
CA GLU A 100 3.07 -12.06 -16.23
C GLU A 100 2.81 -11.24 -14.96
N ILE A 101 2.51 -11.89 -13.83
CA ILE A 101 2.24 -11.20 -12.56
C ILE A 101 3.43 -10.37 -12.08
N LEU A 102 4.64 -10.94 -12.14
CA LEU A 102 5.86 -10.24 -11.70
C LEU A 102 6.21 -9.07 -12.64
N SER A 103 6.01 -9.24 -13.95
CA SER A 103 6.24 -8.18 -14.95
C SER A 103 5.25 -7.04 -14.80
N ASP A 104 3.98 -7.33 -14.49
CA ASP A 104 2.98 -6.32 -14.14
C ASP A 104 3.37 -5.58 -12.86
N GLY A 105 3.87 -6.29 -11.85
CA GLY A 105 4.41 -5.72 -10.62
C GLY A 105 5.58 -4.77 -10.88
N ILE A 106 6.58 -5.20 -11.66
CA ILE A 106 7.72 -4.36 -12.06
C ILE A 106 7.24 -3.12 -12.83
N SER A 107 6.32 -3.28 -13.78
CA SER A 107 5.79 -2.17 -14.58
C SER A 107 5.02 -1.17 -13.71
N SER A 108 4.25 -1.65 -12.72
CA SER A 108 3.56 -0.83 -11.75
C SER A 108 4.54 -0.03 -10.88
N ILE A 109 5.60 -0.68 -10.39
CA ILE A 109 6.64 -0.04 -9.58
C ILE A 109 7.41 1.01 -10.40
N LYS A 110 7.85 0.67 -11.62
CA LYS A 110 8.55 1.60 -12.52
C LYS A 110 7.70 2.83 -12.79
N LYS A 111 6.40 2.64 -13.03
CA LYS A 111 5.46 3.75 -13.20
C LYS A 111 5.31 4.62 -11.96
N GLN A 112 5.39 4.05 -10.75
CA GLN A 112 5.39 4.84 -9.51
C GLN A 112 6.70 5.62 -9.31
N ILE A 113 7.85 5.05 -9.69
CA ILE A 113 9.17 5.70 -9.61
C ILE A 113 9.28 6.85 -10.63
N GLU A 114 8.79 6.64 -11.86
CA GLU A 114 8.78 7.64 -12.94
C GLU A 114 7.72 8.74 -12.71
N TRP A 115 6.81 8.57 -11.75
CA TRP A 115 5.73 9.51 -11.49
C TRP A 115 6.24 10.79 -10.80
N ASN A 116 6.57 11.80 -11.59
CA ASN A 116 6.99 13.13 -11.11
C ASN A 116 5.83 14.13 -10.90
N GLY A 117 4.59 13.65 -10.82
CA GLY A 117 3.42 14.49 -10.53
C GLY A 117 2.87 15.28 -11.72
N GLU A 118 2.89 14.70 -12.92
CA GLU A 118 2.03 15.15 -14.01
C GLU A 118 0.64 14.50 -13.88
N GLU A 119 -0.38 15.30 -14.22
CA GLU A 119 -1.77 15.16 -13.83
C GLU A 119 -2.35 13.74 -13.99
N ARG A 120 -2.92 13.24 -12.90
CA ARG A 120 -4.18 12.50 -13.00
C ARG A 120 -5.22 13.27 -12.20
N GLU A 121 -6.32 13.60 -12.86
CA GLU A 121 -7.63 13.59 -12.23
C GLU A 121 -7.67 12.42 -11.25
N GLU A 122 -8.04 12.71 -10.00
CA GLU A 122 -8.16 11.79 -8.88
C GLU A 122 -8.12 10.33 -9.32
N THR A 123 -6.98 9.66 -9.15
CA THR A 123 -7.01 8.20 -9.13
C THR A 123 -7.70 7.86 -7.83
N ILE A 124 -9.03 7.75 -7.92
CA ILE A 124 -9.90 7.24 -6.88
C ILE A 124 -9.21 6.00 -6.34
N ILE A 125 -8.69 6.10 -5.12
CA ILE A 125 -8.22 4.95 -4.38
C ILE A 125 -9.47 4.08 -4.23
N MET A 126 -9.60 3.08 -5.11
CA MET A 126 -10.77 2.22 -5.09
C MET A 126 -10.76 1.52 -3.73
N THR A 127 -11.77 1.81 -2.94
CA THR A 127 -12.00 1.13 -1.67
C THR A 127 -12.09 -0.37 -1.93
N SER A 128 -11.77 -1.18 -0.92
CA SER A 128 -11.86 -2.66 -1.01
C SER A 128 -13.24 -3.13 -1.47
N GLN A 129 -14.28 -2.32 -1.25
CA GLN A 129 -15.65 -2.54 -1.69
C GLN A 129 -15.83 -2.34 -3.21
N GLN A 130 -15.26 -1.28 -3.78
CA GLN A 130 -15.27 -1.03 -5.22
C GLN A 130 -14.45 -2.07 -6.01
N ILE A 131 -13.39 -2.59 -5.39
CA ILE A 131 -12.62 -3.70 -5.94
C ILE A 131 -13.49 -4.97 -5.97
N ARG A 132 -14.17 -5.32 -4.88
CA ARG A 132 -15.10 -6.46 -4.81
C ARG A 132 -16.22 -6.38 -5.86
N GLU A 133 -16.85 -5.23 -6.04
CA GLU A 133 -17.90 -5.03 -7.04
C GLU A 133 -17.39 -5.23 -8.47
N ARG A 134 -16.17 -4.78 -8.76
CA ARG A 134 -15.55 -4.96 -10.08
C ARG A 134 -15.28 -6.44 -10.40
N TYR A 135 -14.86 -7.23 -9.41
CA TYR A 135 -14.67 -8.67 -9.57
C TYR A 135 -16.01 -9.42 -9.69
N ALA A 136 -17.04 -8.99 -8.93
CA ALA A 136 -18.39 -9.55 -9.04
C ALA A 136 -19.00 -9.32 -10.43
N ASN A 137 -18.81 -8.14 -11.00
CA ASN A 137 -19.30 -7.81 -12.34
C ASN A 137 -18.54 -8.58 -13.45
N LYS A 138 -17.22 -8.79 -13.29
CA LYS A 138 -16.45 -9.67 -14.19
C LYS A 138 -16.90 -11.13 -14.14
N LEU A 139 -17.33 -11.63 -12.98
CA LEU A 139 -17.89 -12.98 -12.82
C LEU A 139 -19.29 -13.12 -13.44
N ALA A 140 -20.04 -12.02 -13.56
CA ALA A 140 -21.34 -12.01 -14.23
C ALA A 140 -21.21 -12.07 -15.76
N ASP A 141 -20.21 -11.40 -16.35
CA ASP A 141 -19.95 -11.42 -17.80
C ASP A 141 -19.50 -12.79 -18.31
N VAL A 142 -18.85 -13.61 -17.47
CA VAL A 142 -18.43 -14.97 -17.83
C VAL A 142 -19.62 -15.95 -17.89
N LYS A 143 -20.77 -15.62 -17.28
CA LYS A 143 -21.97 -16.48 -17.30
C LYS A 143 -22.90 -16.24 -18.49
N GLY A 144 -22.55 -15.36 -19.42
CA GLY A 144 -23.37 -15.01 -20.59
C GLY A 144 -23.12 -15.83 -21.86
N GLY A 145 -22.38 -16.93 -21.80
CA GLY A 145 -22.00 -17.72 -22.98
C GLY A 145 -22.24 -19.22 -22.86
N ASP A 146 -23.34 -19.64 -23.48
CA ASP A 146 -23.66 -21.00 -23.97
C ASP A 146 -24.17 -22.06 -22.97
N GLU A 147 -25.49 -22.29 -23.05
CA GLU A 147 -26.14 -23.53 -22.64
C GLU A 147 -25.90 -24.59 -23.71
N THR A 148 -25.34 -25.75 -23.38
CA THR A 148 -25.75 -27.01 -24.02
C THR A 148 -25.39 -28.25 -23.19
N SER A 149 -26.41 -29.10 -23.04
CA SER A 149 -26.43 -30.53 -22.70
C SER A 149 -25.93 -30.99 -21.32
N ASN A 150 -26.93 -31.42 -20.54
CA ASN A 150 -26.84 -32.29 -19.37
C ASN A 150 -26.21 -33.65 -19.72
N GLU A 151 -25.25 -34.11 -18.93
CA GLU A 151 -25.09 -35.54 -18.66
C GLU A 151 -24.61 -35.76 -17.22
N ALA A 152 -25.44 -36.46 -16.46
CA ALA A 152 -25.21 -36.80 -15.07
C ALA A 152 -24.23 -37.97 -14.96
N VAL A 153 -23.15 -37.83 -14.19
CA VAL A 153 -22.38 -38.97 -13.69
C VAL A 153 -22.14 -38.84 -12.20
N LYS A 154 -22.60 -39.89 -11.52
CA LYS A 154 -22.58 -40.18 -10.09
C LYS A 154 -21.38 -41.07 -9.78
N THR A 155 -20.50 -40.64 -8.88
CA THR A 155 -19.48 -41.55 -8.28
C THR A 155 -19.01 -40.95 -6.94
N THR A 156 -19.63 -41.29 -5.81
CA THR A 156 -19.24 -42.35 -4.85
C THR A 156 -17.78 -42.31 -4.38
N SER A 157 -17.57 -41.65 -3.24
CA SER A 157 -16.86 -42.08 -2.02
C SER A 157 -15.72 -43.12 -2.04
N THR A 158 -14.71 -42.79 -1.19
CA THR A 158 -13.68 -43.64 -0.53
C THR A 158 -12.44 -43.92 -1.40
N THR A 159 -11.17 -43.69 -1.04
CA THR A 159 -10.41 -43.80 0.22
C THR A 159 -9.06 -43.09 -0.06
N GLY A 160 -8.64 -42.05 0.66
CA GLY A 160 -7.71 -42.16 1.79
C GLY A 160 -6.24 -42.13 1.37
N GLU A 161 -5.62 -40.94 1.33
CA GLU A 161 -4.15 -40.77 1.46
C GLU A 161 -3.83 -39.29 1.80
N SER A 162 -3.25 -39.09 3.00
CA SER A 162 -2.39 -37.97 3.44
C SER A 162 -2.89 -36.52 3.25
N ARG A 163 -3.72 -36.03 4.19
CA ARG A 163 -4.02 -34.60 4.39
C ARG A 163 -2.82 -33.87 5.05
N GLU A 164 -1.80 -33.57 4.27
CA GLU A 164 -0.82 -32.53 4.61
C GLU A 164 -1.10 -31.31 3.75
N GLY A 165 -1.49 -30.19 4.37
CA GLY A 165 -1.53 -28.89 3.70
C GLY A 165 -2.84 -28.12 3.68
N GLU A 166 -3.88 -28.49 4.46
CA GLU A 166 -5.03 -27.60 4.63
C GLU A 166 -4.61 -26.36 5.45
N ILE A 167 -4.39 -25.26 4.73
CA ILE A 167 -4.09 -23.95 5.29
C ILE A 167 -5.27 -23.55 6.18
N HIS A 168 -5.00 -23.35 7.46
CA HIS A 168 -5.99 -23.00 8.47
C HIS A 168 -5.56 -21.76 9.22
N CYS A 169 -6.53 -21.09 9.84
CA CYS A 169 -6.32 -19.86 10.59
C CYS A 169 -5.26 -20.03 11.68
N MET A 170 -4.27 -19.15 11.71
CA MET A 170 -3.21 -19.07 12.72
C MET A 170 -3.29 -17.74 13.46
N ASN A 171 -4.49 -17.35 13.91
CA ASN A 171 -4.70 -16.09 14.62
C ASN A 171 -3.88 -16.02 15.93
N PRO A 172 -2.95 -15.06 16.10
CA PRO A 172 -2.14 -14.92 17.31
C PRO A 172 -2.98 -14.65 18.56
N TRP A 173 -4.11 -13.96 18.39
CA TRP A 173 -5.03 -13.62 19.48
C TRP A 173 -6.10 -14.69 19.73
N LYS A 174 -6.13 -15.75 18.90
CA LYS A 174 -7.06 -16.89 19.02
C LYS A 174 -6.42 -18.17 18.47
N PRO A 175 -5.41 -18.71 19.18
CA PRO A 175 -4.53 -19.77 18.66
C PRO A 175 -5.25 -21.11 18.44
N GLU A 176 -6.41 -21.32 19.06
CA GLU A 176 -7.25 -22.52 18.90
C GLU A 176 -8.08 -22.53 17.61
N CYS A 177 -8.10 -21.42 16.85
CA CYS A 177 -8.82 -21.40 15.60
C CYS A 177 -8.16 -22.35 14.59
N ARG A 178 -8.97 -23.19 13.94
CA ARG A 178 -8.54 -24.10 12.85
C ARG A 178 -9.43 -23.97 11.61
N ASN A 179 -10.13 -22.84 11.49
CA ASN A 179 -11.00 -22.58 10.34
C ASN A 179 -10.17 -22.40 9.07
N THR A 180 -10.57 -23.05 7.99
CA THR A 180 -9.91 -23.03 6.68
C THR A 180 -10.45 -21.93 5.75
N ASP A 181 -11.51 -21.22 6.13
CA ASP A 181 -12.07 -20.07 5.40
C ASP A 181 -11.19 -18.81 5.59
N ILE A 182 -10.00 -18.80 4.97
CA ILE A 182 -9.00 -17.73 5.07
C ILE A 182 -9.43 -16.50 4.28
N GLU A 183 -9.44 -15.34 4.94
CA GLU A 183 -9.79 -14.05 4.31
C GLU A 183 -8.54 -13.18 4.08
N VAL A 184 -7.57 -13.22 4.99
CA VAL A 184 -6.37 -12.38 4.91
C VAL A 184 -5.16 -13.10 5.50
N SER A 185 -3.95 -12.73 5.07
CA SER A 185 -2.70 -13.12 5.73
C SER A 185 -2.00 -11.88 6.27
N ILE A 186 -1.52 -11.93 7.51
CA ILE A 186 -0.86 -10.80 8.19
C ILE A 186 0.58 -11.17 8.55
N TYR A 187 1.44 -10.16 8.71
CA TYR A 187 2.80 -10.34 9.20
C TYR A 187 2.81 -10.20 10.73
N TYR A 188 3.27 -11.24 11.44
CA TYR A 188 3.32 -11.26 12.90
C TYR A 188 4.57 -12.03 13.36
N ASN A 189 5.36 -11.46 14.26
CA ASN A 189 6.61 -12.05 14.78
C ASN A 189 7.54 -12.61 13.69
N GLY A 190 7.73 -11.84 12.61
CA GLY A 190 8.64 -12.22 11.53
C GLY A 190 8.09 -13.28 10.57
N ARG A 191 6.82 -13.67 10.67
CA ARG A 191 6.19 -14.70 9.83
C ARG A 191 4.86 -14.24 9.26
N MET A 192 4.58 -14.61 8.01
CA MET A 192 3.25 -14.46 7.42
C MET A 192 2.34 -15.56 7.93
N ILE A 193 1.18 -15.18 8.47
CA ILE A 193 0.22 -16.11 9.06
C ILE A 193 -1.20 -15.88 8.49
N PRO A 194 -1.95 -16.94 8.16
CA PRO A 194 -3.30 -16.84 7.62
C PRO A 194 -4.35 -16.57 8.72
N ILE A 195 -5.37 -15.74 8.45
CA ILE A 195 -6.48 -15.40 9.36
C ILE A 195 -7.81 -15.68 8.65
N CYS A 196 -8.70 -16.43 9.31
CA CYS A 196 -10.02 -16.71 8.76
C CYS A 196 -10.95 -15.49 8.79
N ARG A 197 -11.95 -15.47 7.90
CA ARG A 197 -12.98 -14.44 7.79
C ARG A 197 -13.60 -14.06 9.13
N LYS A 198 -13.92 -15.06 9.96
CA LYS A 198 -14.52 -14.84 11.29
C LYS A 198 -13.57 -14.10 12.23
N CYS A 199 -12.31 -14.54 12.31
CA CYS A 199 -11.31 -13.88 13.13
C CYS A 199 -11.00 -12.47 12.62
N TRP A 200 -10.92 -12.30 11.30
CA TRP A 200 -10.69 -11.00 10.69
C TRP A 200 -11.81 -10.01 11.00
N SER A 201 -13.08 -10.44 10.91
CA SER A 201 -14.22 -9.59 11.27
C SER A 201 -14.22 -9.20 12.76
N GLU A 202 -13.77 -10.08 13.65
CA GLU A 202 -13.60 -9.76 15.08
C GLU A 202 -12.47 -8.74 15.33
N ILE A 203 -11.40 -8.77 14.52
CA ILE A 203 -10.25 -7.87 14.63
C ILE A 203 -10.56 -6.50 14.00
N ALA A 204 -11.12 -6.48 12.80
CA ALA A 204 -11.41 -5.26 12.03
C ALA A 204 -12.43 -4.34 12.72
N ASN A 205 -13.24 -4.88 13.62
CA ASN A 205 -14.21 -4.11 14.42
C ASN A 205 -13.64 -3.61 15.76
N LYS A 206 -12.34 -3.83 16.03
CA LYS A 206 -11.67 -3.34 17.24
C LYS A 206 -10.65 -2.27 16.85
N ASP A 207 -10.70 -1.13 17.53
CA ASP A 207 -9.69 -0.07 17.44
C ASP A 207 -8.40 -0.50 18.15
N ILE A 208 -7.60 -1.35 17.49
CA ILE A 208 -6.27 -1.73 17.98
C ILE A 208 -5.26 -1.10 17.03
N GLU A 209 -4.56 -0.07 17.52
CA GLU A 209 -3.45 0.54 16.81
C GLU A 209 -2.23 -0.38 16.83
N TRP A 210 -1.61 -0.58 15.66
CA TRP A 210 -0.49 -1.51 15.44
C TRP A 210 0.82 -1.04 16.10
N SER A 211 0.81 0.09 16.81
CA SER A 211 1.93 0.73 17.50
C SER A 211 2.12 0.29 18.96
N SER A 212 1.22 -0.55 19.50
CA SER A 212 1.20 -0.89 20.94
C SER A 212 1.57 -2.35 21.27
N ILE A 213 2.25 -3.06 20.38
CA ILE A 213 2.78 -4.42 20.62
C ILE A 213 4.30 -4.44 20.45
#